data_AF-A0A7V9GW68-F1
#
_entry.id   AF-A0A7V9GW68-F1
#
_cell.length_a   1.000
_cell.length_b   1.000
_cell.length_c   1.000
_cell.angle_alpha   90.00
_cell.angle_beta   90.00
_cell.angle_gamma   90.00
#
_symmetry.space_group_name_H-M   'P 1'
#
loop_
_entity.id
_entity.type
_entity.pdbx_description
1 polymer ?
#
loop_
_entity_poly.entity_id
_entity_poly.type
_entity_poly.pdbx_seq_one_letter_code
_entity_poly.pdbx_strand_id
1 'polypeptide(L)' 'MSVGGRAVLVIGRNLGADSYQRWLGEQGWTCLRLASAKGYRVLQVTRPPAGEPRGR' A
#
# COMPACT_ATOMS: atom_id res chain seq x y z
N MET A 1 7.92 4.08 9.76
CA MET A 1 7.94 5.05 8.63
C MET A 1 7.76 6.45 9.18
N SER A 2 8.62 7.41 8.83
CA SER A 2 8.42 8.82 9.16
C SER A 2 7.12 9.35 8.55
N VAL A 3 6.59 10.46 9.08
CA VAL A 3 5.46 11.17 8.47
C VAL A 3 5.85 11.57 7.04
N GLY A 4 4.99 11.27 6.06
CA GLY A 4 5.26 11.48 4.63
C GLY A 4 6.22 10.47 4.00
N GLY A 5 6.70 9.47 4.75
CA GLY A 5 7.54 8.42 4.19
C GLY A 5 6.82 7.63 3.09
N ARG A 6 7.56 7.27 2.04
CA ARG A 6 7.13 6.43 0.92
C ARG A 6 7.95 5.13 0.84
N ALA A 7 7.28 4.02 0.54
CA ALA A 7 7.88 2.73 0.23
C ALA A 7 7.29 2.18 -1.06
N VAL A 8 8.07 1.38 -1.78
CA VAL A 8 7.63 0.65 -2.98
C VAL A 8 7.79 -0.84 -2.69
N LEU A 9 6.71 -1.59 -2.89
CA LEU A 9 6.63 -3.02 -2.67
C LEU A 9 6.39 -3.72 -3.99
N VAL A 10 7.10 -4.82 -4.23
CA VAL A 10 6.87 -5.71 -5.37
C VAL A 10 6.33 -7.02 -4.82
N ILE A 11 5.05 -7.32 -5.08
CA ILE A 11 4.35 -8.44 -4.44
C ILE A 11 3.80 -9.37 -5.51
N GLY A 12 4.04 -10.67 -5.34
CA GLY A 12 3.44 -11.71 -6.19
C GLY A 12 1.91 -11.74 -6.04
N ARG A 13 1.19 -11.88 -7.16
CA ARG A 13 -0.27 -12.02 -7.20
C ARG A 13 -0.74 -13.27 -6.45
N ASN A 14 0.03 -14.35 -6.53
CA ASN A 14 -0.19 -15.59 -5.77
C ASN A 14 0.02 -15.41 -4.25
N LEU A 15 0.75 -14.37 -3.84
CA LEU A 15 0.93 -14.00 -2.42
C LEU A 15 -0.16 -13.03 -1.95
N GLY A 16 -1.21 -12.81 -2.75
CA GLY A 16 -2.34 -11.97 -2.36
C GLY A 16 -2.07 -10.47 -2.46
N ALA A 17 -1.32 -10.01 -3.48
CA ALA A 17 -0.99 -8.59 -3.66
C ALA A 17 -2.20 -7.65 -3.63
N ASP A 18 -3.32 -8.05 -4.25
CA ASP A 18 -4.55 -7.24 -4.28
C ASP A 18 -5.26 -7.24 -2.90
N SER A 19 -5.27 -8.37 -2.18
CA SER A 19 -5.77 -8.45 -0.80
C SER A 19 -4.90 -7.62 0.16
N TYR A 20 -3.58 -7.64 -0.03
CA TYR A 20 -2.64 -6.85 0.76
C TYR A 20 -2.82 -5.34 0.53
N GLN A 21 -3.00 -4.92 -0.73
CA GLN A 21 -3.34 -3.53 -1.06
C GLN A 21 -4.62 -3.08 -0.35
N ARG A 22 -5.67 -3.91 -0.36
CA ARG A 22 -6.94 -3.62 0.32
C ARG A 22 -6.75 -3.50 1.83
N TRP A 23 -6.08 -4.48 2.46
CA TRP A 23 -5.82 -4.48 3.89
C TRP A 23 -5.03 -3.22 4.32
N LEU A 24 -4.02 -2.81 3.55
CA LEU A 24 -3.31 -1.56 3.82
C LEU A 24 -4.25 -0.34 3.86
N GLY A 25 -5.21 -0.27 2.94
CA GLY A 25 -6.25 0.75 2.93
C GLY A 25 -7.15 0.70 4.17
N GLU A 26 -7.55 -0.50 4.59
CA GLU A 26 -8.33 -0.72 5.83
C GLU A 26 -7.53 -0.30 7.08
N GLN A 27 -6.20 -0.44 7.07
CA GLN A 27 -5.32 0.06 8.13
C GLN A 27 -5.06 1.58 8.06
N GLY A 28 -5.71 2.29 7.13
CA GLY A 28 -5.58 3.73 6.93
C GLY A 28 -4.30 4.15 6.20
N TRP A 29 -3.60 3.23 5.53
CA TRP A 29 -2.47 3.58 4.67
C TRP A 29 -2.95 3.92 3.27
N THR A 30 -2.34 4.95 2.66
CA THR A 30 -2.54 5.21 1.23
C THR A 30 -1.70 4.22 0.44
N CYS A 31 -2.35 3.40 -0.39
CA CYS A 31 -1.70 2.40 -1.22
C CYS A 31 -2.11 2.55 -2.69
N LEU A 32 -1.14 2.86 -3.55
CA LEU A 32 -1.32 3.08 -4.99
C LEU A 32 -0.65 1.98 -5.78
N ARG A 33 -1.34 1.44 -6.78
CA ARG A 33 -0.74 0.49 -7.73
C ARG A 33 0.01 1.26 -8.82
N LEU A 34 1.33 1.17 -8.82
CA LEU A 34 2.19 1.82 -9.81
C LEU A 34 2.26 1.02 -11.11
N ALA A 35 2.34 -0.30 -11.02
CA ALA A 35 2.49 -1.18 -12.18
C ALA A 35 1.99 -2.60 -11.90
N SER A 36 1.87 -3.39 -12.96
CA SER A 36 1.61 -4.83 -12.89
C SER A 36 2.37 -5.53 -14.01
N ALA A 37 3.09 -6.60 -13.68
CA ALA A 37 3.93 -7.30 -14.65
C ALA A 37 4.12 -8.78 -14.25
N LYS A 38 4.03 -9.71 -15.20
CA LYS A 38 4.38 -11.15 -15.07
C LYS A 38 4.07 -11.80 -13.70
N GLY A 39 2.88 -11.61 -13.15
CA GLY A 39 2.57 -12.22 -11.85
C GLY A 39 2.76 -11.32 -10.64
N TYR A 40 3.19 -10.08 -10.79
CA TYR A 40 3.47 -9.16 -9.68
C TYR A 40 2.62 -7.88 -9.75
N ARG A 41 2.46 -7.25 -8.59
CA ARG A 41 2.00 -5.87 -8.42
C ARG A 41 3.14 -5.03 -7.86
N VAL A 42 3.29 -3.82 -8.38
CA VAL A 42 4.16 -2.80 -7.79
C VAL A 42 3.26 -1.81 -7.07
N LEU A 43 3.40 -1.74 -5.75
CA LEU A 43 2.57 -0.91 -4.89
C LEU A 43 3.42 0.17 -4.23
N GLN A 44 2.96 1.41 -4.26
CA GLN A 44 3.48 2.49 -3.45
C GLN A 44 2.64 2.59 -2.18
N VAL A 45 3.29 2.55 -1.02
CA VAL A 45 2.65 2.77 0.28
C VAL A 45 3.19 4.05 0.89
N THR A 46 2.31 4.91 1.40
CA THR A 46 2.69 6.14 2.08
C THR A 46 2.01 6.25 3.43
N ARG A 47 2.76 6.72 4.44
CA ARG A 47 2.19 7.05 5.75
C ARG A 47 1.36 8.33 5.61
N PRO A 48 0.05 8.34 5.95
CA PRO A 48 -0.70 9.58 5.98
C PRO A 48 -0.09 10.57 6.99
N PRO A 49 -0.25 11.88 6.78
CA PRO A 49 0.24 12.88 7.72
C PRO A 49 -0.38 12.68 9.11
N ALA A 50 0.39 12.98 10.15
CA ALA A 50 -0.11 12.93 11.52
C ALA A 50 -1.16 14.04 11.70
N GLY A 51 -2.44 13.67 11.71
CA GLY A 51 -3.55 14.61 11.81
C GLY A 51 -4.82 14.13 11.10
N GLU A 52 -4.70 13.22 10.14
CA GLU A 52 -5.86 12.63 9.49
C GLU A 52 -6.44 11.51 10.37
N PRO A 53 -7.75 11.53 10.71
CA PRO A 53 -8.36 10.48 11.50
C PRO A 53 -8.20 9.13 10.79
N ARG A 54 -7.58 8.18 11.47
CA ARG A 54 -7.51 6.79 11.00
C ARG A 54 -8.94 6.26 11.05
N GLY A 55 -9.54 6.06 9.87
CA GLY A 55 -10.89 5.52 9.74
C GLY A 55 -11.06 4.26 10.60
N ARG A 56 -12.24 4.18 11.22
CA ARG A 56 -12.71 3.19 12.19
C ARG A 56 -12.50 1.74 11.78
#